data_AF-A0A2V6L249-F1
#
_entry.id   AF-A0A2V6L249-F1
#
_cell.length_a   1.000
_cell.length_b   1.000
_cell.length_c   1.000
_cell.angle_alpha   90.00
_cell.angle_beta   90.00
_cell.angle_gamma   90.00
#
_symmetry.space_group_name_H-M   'P 1'
#
loop_
_entity.id
_entity.type
_entity.pdbx_description
1 polymer ?
#
loop_
_entity_poly.entity_id
_entity_poly.type
_entity_poly.pdbx_seq_one_letter_code
_entity_poly.pdbx_strand_id
1 'polypeptide(L)'
;MQDEILTGLARVADLKVISRTSVMQYKSGVMRNLRKVAKELGVAHVLGGSVQRTGGRVRVSAQLIDARTDSQLWAERYDRDVADVFAIESELAGKIVAQLQAKISPSEKAAIEQKPTDNVEAYDAYLRALAYEGRSNNSDDALRKAIGFYERAVQLEPNFALAWARLCSADTLLYFRNADTTAARRDAAKKP
;
A
#
# COMPACT_ATOMS: atom_id res chain seq x y z
N MET A 1 4.22 1.55 1.18
CA MET A 1 4.33 1.24 2.61
C MET A 1 2.99 1.07 3.30
N GLN A 2 2.24 2.11 3.71
CA GLN A 2 0.96 1.88 4.42
C GLN A 2 0.00 0.97 3.65
N ASP A 3 -0.13 1.19 2.34
CA ASP A 3 -1.01 0.44 1.45
C ASP A 3 -0.51 -1.00 1.23
N GLU A 4 0.80 -1.22 1.35
CA GLU A 4 1.43 -2.53 1.20
C GLU A 4 1.23 -3.37 2.46
N ILE A 5 1.31 -2.75 3.64
CA ILE A 5 0.92 -3.39 4.91
C ILE A 5 -0.56 -3.81 4.86
N LEU A 6 -1.45 -2.92 4.41
CA LEU A 6 -2.87 -3.26 4.24
C LEU A 6 -3.07 -4.40 3.23
N THR A 7 -2.30 -4.41 2.14
CA THR A 7 -2.33 -5.47 1.13
C THR A 7 -1.88 -6.82 1.71
N GLY A 8 -0.83 -6.82 2.53
CA GLY A 8 -0.38 -8.01 3.26
C GLY A 8 -1.45 -8.52 4.23
N LEU A 9 -2.06 -7.64 5.03
CA LEU A 9 -3.14 -8.00 5.94
C LEU A 9 -4.37 -8.56 5.21
N ALA A 10 -4.68 -8.06 4.01
CA ALA A 10 -5.79 -8.54 3.19
C ALA A 10 -5.58 -9.97 2.66
N ARG A 11 -4.38 -10.53 2.77
CA ARG A 11 -4.09 -11.94 2.43
C ARG A 11 -4.51 -12.91 3.53
N VAL A 12 -4.79 -12.43 4.75
CA VAL A 12 -5.23 -13.27 5.87
C VAL A 12 -6.74 -13.45 5.80
N ALA A 13 -7.22 -14.67 5.60
CA ALA A 13 -8.64 -14.97 5.42
C ALA A 13 -9.50 -14.58 6.63
N ASP A 14 -8.92 -14.62 7.83
CA ASP A 14 -9.59 -14.25 9.08
C ASP A 14 -9.73 -12.72 9.25
N LEU A 15 -9.12 -11.92 8.37
CA LEU A 15 -9.17 -10.47 8.41
C LEU A 15 -10.02 -9.89 7.28
N LYS A 16 -11.04 -9.11 7.64
CA LYS A 16 -11.72 -8.20 6.71
C LYS A 16 -11.03 -6.84 6.71
N VAL A 17 -10.30 -6.53 5.64
CA VAL A 17 -9.61 -5.24 5.45
C VAL A 17 -10.43 -4.32 4.56
N ILE A 18 -10.66 -3.08 5.01
CA ILE A 18 -11.37 -2.06 4.23
C ILE A 18 -10.38 -1.30 3.34
N SER A 19 -10.77 -1.07 2.08
CA SER A 19 -9.92 -0.38 1.12
C SER A 19 -9.54 1.04 1.56
N ARG A 20 -8.31 1.46 1.24
CA ARG A 20 -7.84 2.81 1.52
C ARG A 20 -8.71 3.89 0.90
N THR A 21 -9.20 3.68 -0.32
CA THR A 21 -10.07 4.66 -1.01
C THR A 21 -11.35 4.90 -0.22
N SER A 22 -11.95 3.84 0.33
CA SER A 22 -13.13 3.94 1.21
C SER A 22 -12.83 4.67 2.52
N VAL A 23 -11.59 4.58 3.02
CA VAL A 23 -11.17 5.29 4.25
C VAL A 23 -10.79 6.75 3.97
N MET A 24 -10.28 7.07 2.77
CA MET A 24 -9.76 8.39 2.43
C MET A 24 -10.79 9.52 2.52
N GLN A 25 -12.08 9.23 2.29
CA GLN A 25 -13.15 10.22 2.49
C GLN A 25 -13.28 10.72 3.94
N TYR A 26 -12.78 9.94 4.90
CA TYR A 26 -12.75 10.30 6.33
C TYR A 26 -11.48 11.07 6.71
N LYS A 27 -10.50 11.16 5.81
CA LYS A 27 -9.28 11.95 5.99
C LYS A 27 -9.61 13.44 5.79
N SER A 28 -10.27 14.05 6.77
CA SER A 28 -10.53 15.50 6.84
C SER A 28 -9.83 16.11 8.05
N GLY A 29 -9.39 17.38 7.96
CA GLY A 29 -8.78 18.11 9.08
C GLY A 29 -9.71 18.38 10.28
N VAL A 30 -10.98 17.94 10.21
CA VAL A 30 -11.93 17.98 11.32
C VAL A 30 -11.82 16.67 12.10
N MET A 31 -11.61 16.79 13.42
CA MET A 31 -11.60 15.66 14.35
C MET A 31 -12.96 14.95 14.30
N ARG A 32 -13.00 13.72 13.78
CA ARG A 32 -14.23 12.92 13.69
C ARG A 32 -14.29 11.92 14.83
N ASN A 33 -15.50 11.67 15.32
CA ASN A 33 -15.78 10.61 16.29
C ASN A 33 -15.44 9.24 15.65
N LEU A 34 -14.38 8.59 16.15
CA LEU A 34 -13.87 7.33 15.60
C LEU A 34 -14.94 6.23 15.59
N ARG A 35 -15.77 6.17 16.63
CA ARG A 35 -16.88 5.23 16.75
C ARG A 35 -17.90 5.38 15.62
N LYS A 36 -18.19 6.61 15.20
CA LYS A 36 -19.09 6.88 14.05
C LYS A 36 -18.47 6.39 12.74
N VAL A 37 -17.20 6.72 12.50
CA VAL A 37 -16.47 6.27 11.29
C VAL A 37 -16.43 4.74 11.23
N ALA A 38 -16.12 4.10 12.35
CA ALA A 38 -16.06 2.64 12.43
C ALA A 38 -17.41 1.96 12.21
N LYS A 39 -18.51 2.57 12.69
CA LYS A 39 -19.86 2.09 12.41
C LYS A 39 -20.21 2.18 10.93
N GLU A 40 -19.86 3.29 10.27
CA GLU A 40 -20.11 3.47 8.83
C GLU A 40 -19.27 2.51 7.97
N LEU A 41 -18.03 2.24 8.37
CA LEU A 41 -17.14 1.30 7.68
C LEU A 41 -17.38 -0.16 8.06
N GLY A 42 -18.15 -0.42 9.12
CA GLY A 42 -18.41 -1.76 9.66
C GLY A 42 -17.15 -2.44 10.19
N VAL A 43 -16.29 -1.71 10.90
CA VAL A 43 -15.01 -2.21 11.45
C VAL A 43 -15.00 -2.17 12.98
N ALA A 44 -14.34 -3.15 13.59
CA ALA A 44 -14.12 -3.19 15.04
C ALA A 44 -12.82 -2.49 15.46
N HIS A 45 -11.83 -2.46 14.57
CA HIS A 45 -10.50 -1.92 14.84
C HIS A 45 -10.07 -0.95 13.76
N VAL A 46 -9.27 0.05 14.14
CA VAL A 46 -8.66 1.01 13.23
C VAL A 46 -7.14 0.94 13.38
N LEU A 47 -6.47 0.68 12.25
CA LEU A 47 -5.02 0.78 12.14
C LEU A 47 -4.64 2.18 11.65
N GLY A 48 -3.99 2.95 12.51
CA GLY A 48 -3.42 4.24 12.19
C GLY A 48 -1.90 4.17 12.12
N GLY A 49 -1.28 5.14 11.44
CA GLY A 49 0.16 5.24 11.42
C GLY A 49 0.71 6.37 10.56
N SER A 50 2.02 6.52 10.61
CA SER A 50 2.77 7.46 9.78
C SER A 50 4.08 6.82 9.33
N VAL A 51 4.54 7.25 8.17
CA VAL A 51 5.83 6.86 7.60
C VAL A 51 6.58 8.13 7.24
N GLN A 52 7.81 8.24 7.71
CA GLN A 52 8.71 9.34 7.42
C GLN A 52 10.04 8.76 6.93
N ARG A 53 10.61 9.34 5.87
CA ARG A 53 11.92 8.96 5.36
C ARG A 53 12.84 10.17 5.42
N THR A 54 14.02 10.02 5.99
CA THR A 54 15.03 11.09 6.09
C THR A 54 16.43 10.50 6.17
N GLY A 55 17.34 10.98 5.32
CA GLY A 55 18.76 10.62 5.39
C GLY A 55 19.03 9.11 5.37
N GLY A 56 18.38 8.37 4.47
CA GLY A 56 18.54 6.91 4.37
C GLY A 56 17.78 6.11 5.44
N ARG A 57 17.16 6.75 6.43
CA ARG A 57 16.35 6.07 7.45
C ARG A 57 14.86 6.15 7.16
N VAL A 58 14.14 5.12 7.60
CA VAL A 58 12.68 5.07 7.59
C VAL A 58 12.19 4.98 9.03
N ARG A 59 11.34 5.92 9.39
CA ARG A 59 10.62 5.96 10.65
C ARG A 59 9.16 5.62 10.41
N VAL A 60 8.70 4.56 11.05
CA VAL A 60 7.30 4.11 10.99
C VAL A 60 6.71 4.17 12.37
N SER A 61 5.55 4.79 12.51
CA SER A 61 4.71 4.68 13.69
C SER A 61 3.43 3.98 13.31
N ALA A 62 3.01 2.98 14.08
CA ALA A 62 1.76 2.27 13.86
C ALA A 62 1.01 2.14 15.19
N GLN A 63 -0.32 2.21 15.13
CA GLN A 63 -1.20 2.06 16.28
C GLN A 63 -2.47 1.30 15.89
N LEU A 64 -2.90 0.41 16.76
CA LEU A 64 -4.14 -0.33 16.65
C LEU A 64 -5.10 0.18 17.72
N ILE A 65 -6.29 0.61 17.30
CA ILE A 65 -7.30 1.20 18.17
C ILE A 65 -8.56 0.33 18.11
N ASP A 66 -9.15 0.01 19.26
CA ASP A 66 -10.51 -0.52 19.34
C ASP A 66 -11.49 0.63 19.12
N ALA A 67 -12.25 0.56 18.02
CA ALA A 67 -13.09 1.67 17.62
C ALA A 67 -14.39 1.78 18.44
N ARG A 68 -14.73 0.77 19.25
CA ARG A 68 -15.91 0.78 20.13
C ARG A 68 -15.61 1.62 21.37
N THR A 69 -14.44 1.43 21.95
CA THR A 69 -13.99 2.07 23.20
C THR A 69 -13.09 3.27 22.97
N ASP A 70 -12.60 3.50 21.75
CA ASP A 70 -11.57 4.50 21.43
C ASP A 70 -10.27 4.28 22.22
N SER A 71 -9.99 3.02 22.57
CA SER A 71 -8.81 2.65 23.35
C SER A 71 -7.69 2.12 22.44
N GLN A 72 -6.48 2.63 22.64
CA GLN A 72 -5.29 2.09 21.97
C GLN A 72 -4.99 0.69 22.52
N LEU A 73 -5.07 -0.32 21.65
CA LEU A 73 -4.73 -1.71 21.98
C LEU A 73 -3.22 -1.95 21.88
N TRP A 74 -2.58 -1.30 20.92
CA TRP A 74 -1.18 -1.48 20.63
C TRP A 74 -0.63 -0.27 19.87
N ALA A 75 0.63 0.06 20.11
CA ALA A 75 1.38 0.99 19.28
C ALA A 75 2.86 0.61 19.27
N GLU A 76 3.50 0.83 18.14
CA GLU A 76 4.93 0.61 18.00
C GLU A 76 5.55 1.62 17.04
N ARG A 77 6.84 1.87 17.25
CA ARG A 77 7.63 2.75 16.41
C ARG A 77 8.92 2.06 15.98
N TYR A 78 9.21 2.17 14.69
CA TYR A 78 10.43 1.70 14.04
C TYR A 78 11.23 2.92 13.60
N ASP A 79 12.55 2.82 13.73
CA ASP A 79 13.49 3.79 13.16
C ASP A 79 14.72 3.02 12.68
N ARG A 80 14.66 2.53 11.44
CA ARG A 80 15.67 1.64 10.85
C ARG A 80 16.17 2.19 9.51
N ASP A 81 17.18 1.53 8.94
CA ASP A 81 17.67 1.87 7.62
C ASP A 81 16.58 1.58 6.56
N VAL A 82 16.57 2.34 5.46
CA VAL A 82 15.66 2.08 4.34
C VAL A 82 15.91 0.71 3.71
N ALA A 83 17.13 0.17 3.83
CA ALA A 83 17.44 -1.19 3.43
C ALA A 83 16.58 -2.24 4.15
N ASP A 84 16.10 -1.93 5.36
CA ASP A 84 15.26 -2.82 6.16
C ASP A 84 13.75 -2.67 5.86
N VAL A 85 13.36 -1.87 4.87
CA VAL A 85 11.94 -1.51 4.63
C VAL A 85 11.01 -2.73 4.53
N PHE A 86 11.45 -3.80 3.87
CA PHE A 86 10.66 -5.02 3.72
C PHE A 86 10.51 -5.79 5.04
N ALA A 87 11.57 -5.81 5.87
CA ALA A 87 11.52 -6.42 7.19
C ALA A 87 10.56 -5.65 8.09
N ILE A 88 10.57 -4.31 8.02
CA ILE A 88 9.63 -3.47 8.76
C ILE A 88 8.18 -3.78 8.35
N GLU A 89 7.89 -3.88 7.04
CA GLU A 89 6.52 -4.16 6.55
C GLU A 89 6.00 -5.54 7.00
N SER A 90 6.82 -6.58 6.86
CA SER A 90 6.46 -7.94 7.26
C SER A 90 6.35 -8.12 8.77
N GLU A 91 7.30 -7.59 9.56
CA GLU A 91 7.23 -7.59 11.03
C GLU A 91 5.97 -6.86 11.52
N LEU A 92 5.68 -5.69 10.95
CA LEU A 92 4.53 -4.89 11.32
C LEU A 92 3.21 -5.61 11.00
N ALA A 93 3.08 -6.18 9.80
CA ALA A 93 1.90 -6.97 9.43
C ALA A 93 1.73 -8.18 10.36
N GLY A 94 2.81 -8.93 10.64
CA GLY A 94 2.77 -10.07 11.55
C GLY A 94 2.36 -9.69 12.98
N LYS A 95 2.86 -8.57 13.52
CA LYS A 95 2.45 -8.06 14.83
C LYS A 95 0.99 -7.64 14.85
N ILE A 96 0.49 -7.00 13.80
CA ILE A 96 -0.92 -6.61 13.72
C ILE A 96 -1.82 -7.85 13.70
N VAL A 97 -1.48 -8.88 12.91
CA VAL A 97 -2.19 -10.18 12.91
C VAL A 97 -2.23 -10.79 14.31
N ALA A 98 -1.08 -10.81 15.00
CA ALA A 98 -0.97 -11.34 16.35
C ALA A 98 -1.81 -10.55 17.38
N GLN A 99 -1.79 -9.21 17.31
CA GLN A 99 -2.58 -8.34 18.20
C GLN A 99 -4.09 -8.48 17.97
N LEU A 100 -4.49 -8.71 16.72
CA LEU A 100 -5.88 -9.01 16.36
C LEU A 100 -6.28 -10.45 16.70
N GLN A 101 -5.35 -11.28 17.19
CA GLN A 101 -5.55 -12.70 17.47
C GLN A 101 -6.12 -13.47 16.26
N ALA A 102 -5.80 -12.99 15.06
CA ALA A 102 -6.30 -13.58 13.83
C ALA A 102 -5.60 -14.91 13.57
N LYS A 103 -6.38 -15.91 13.15
CA LYS A 103 -5.84 -17.21 12.75
C LYS A 103 -5.13 -17.04 11.42
N ILE A 104 -3.88 -17.51 11.36
CA ILE A 104 -3.05 -17.44 10.17
C ILE A 104 -2.48 -18.83 9.85
N SER A 105 -2.68 -19.28 8.62
CA SER A 105 -2.07 -20.49 8.09
C SER A 105 -0.59 -20.27 7.74
N PRO A 106 0.22 -21.34 7.65
CA PRO A 106 1.61 -21.22 7.21
C PRO A 106 1.77 -20.56 5.84
N SER A 107 0.85 -20.82 4.90
CA SER A 107 0.85 -20.21 3.57
C SER A 107 0.55 -18.71 3.59
N GLU A 108 -0.41 -18.27 4.41
CA GLU A 108 -0.71 -16.84 4.56
C GLU A 108 0.45 -16.11 5.24
N LYS A 109 1.08 -16.74 6.24
CA LYS A 109 2.27 -16.21 6.89
C LYS A 109 3.41 -16.02 5.88
N ALA A 110 3.70 -17.04 5.08
CA ALA A 110 4.71 -16.95 4.03
C ALA A 110 4.36 -15.86 3.00
N ALA A 111 3.08 -15.67 2.68
CA ALA A 111 2.65 -14.62 1.77
C ALA A 111 2.81 -13.21 2.36
N ILE A 112 2.67 -13.02 3.67
CA ILE A 112 2.96 -11.72 4.32
C ILE A 112 4.47 -11.44 4.37
N GLU A 113 5.27 -12.47 4.59
CA GLU A 113 6.74 -12.37 4.71
C GLU A 113 7.43 -12.27 3.34
N GLN A 114 6.73 -12.56 2.24
CA GLN A 114 7.26 -12.48 0.90
C GLN A 114 7.60 -11.03 0.53
N LYS A 115 8.89 -10.79 0.26
CA LYS A 115 9.36 -9.49 -0.23
C LYS A 115 8.81 -9.22 -1.64
N PRO A 116 8.36 -7.99 -1.93
CA PRO A 116 7.94 -7.60 -3.28
C PRO A 116 9.07 -7.65 -4.31
N THR A 117 10.30 -7.35 -3.88
CA THR A 117 11.52 -7.19 -4.69
C THR A 117 12.74 -7.19 -3.74
N ASP A 118 13.93 -7.48 -4.25
CA ASP A 118 15.19 -7.32 -3.51
C ASP A 118 15.88 -5.96 -3.81
N ASN A 119 15.39 -5.19 -4.78
CA ASN A 119 15.91 -3.87 -5.13
C ASN A 119 15.10 -2.74 -4.46
N VAL A 120 15.69 -2.12 -3.45
CA VAL A 120 15.09 -1.01 -2.68
C VAL A 120 14.79 0.21 -3.57
N GLU A 121 15.60 0.48 -4.60
CA GLU A 121 15.35 1.59 -5.51
C GLU A 121 14.16 1.31 -6.43
N ALA A 122 14.04 0.07 -6.93
CA ALA A 122 12.88 -0.36 -7.70
C ALA A 122 11.61 -0.26 -6.86
N TYR A 123 11.70 -0.65 -5.58
CA TYR A 123 10.61 -0.52 -4.63
C TYR A 123 10.23 0.94 -4.35
N ASP A 124 11.19 1.85 -4.17
CA ASP A 124 10.91 3.27 -3.99
C ASP A 124 10.17 3.86 -5.20
N ALA A 125 10.60 3.52 -6.41
CA ALA A 125 9.91 3.91 -7.64
C ALA A 125 8.48 3.37 -7.67
N TYR A 126 8.28 2.09 -7.36
CA TYR A 126 6.97 1.46 -7.26
C TYR A 126 6.06 2.14 -6.21
N LEU A 127 6.58 2.45 -5.02
CA LEU A 127 5.82 3.14 -3.98
C LEU A 127 5.42 4.57 -4.36
N ARG A 128 6.29 5.29 -5.09
CA ARG A 128 5.95 6.61 -5.64
C ARG A 128 4.85 6.50 -6.69
N ALA A 129 4.91 5.49 -7.56
CA ALA A 129 3.88 5.24 -8.56
C ALA A 129 2.51 5.02 -7.90
N LEU A 130 2.43 4.14 -6.89
CA LEU A 130 1.21 3.92 -6.10
C LEU A 130 0.68 5.20 -5.45
N ALA A 131 1.57 6.07 -4.97
CA ALA A 131 1.17 7.34 -4.38
C ALA A 131 0.52 8.29 -5.39
N TYR A 132 0.98 8.31 -6.65
CA TYR A 132 0.35 9.06 -7.74
C TYR A 132 -0.96 8.41 -8.19
N GLU A 133 -0.99 7.08 -8.33
CA GLU A 133 -2.19 6.32 -8.70
C GLU A 133 -3.33 6.55 -7.69
N GLY A 134 -3.03 6.45 -6.40
CA GLY A 134 -4.00 6.66 -5.31
C GLY A 134 -4.44 8.12 -5.13
N ARG A 135 -3.76 9.09 -5.77
CA ARG A 135 -4.19 10.49 -5.85
C ARG A 135 -4.92 10.82 -7.14
N SER A 136 -4.98 9.88 -8.07
CA SER A 136 -5.34 10.21 -9.44
C SER A 136 -6.75 10.81 -9.54
N ASN A 137 -7.77 10.38 -8.79
CA ASN A 137 -9.12 10.97 -8.85
C ASN A 137 -9.60 11.25 -10.30
N ASN A 138 -9.27 10.35 -11.25
CA ASN A 138 -9.48 10.51 -12.70
C ASN A 138 -8.60 11.57 -13.42
N SER A 139 -7.47 11.95 -12.84
CA SER A 139 -6.44 12.79 -13.46
C SER A 139 -5.48 11.95 -14.30
N ASP A 140 -5.45 12.24 -15.59
CA ASP A 140 -4.53 11.58 -16.52
C ASP A 140 -3.08 12.02 -16.29
N ASP A 141 -2.83 13.23 -15.80
CA ASP A 141 -1.47 13.69 -15.43
C ASP A 141 -0.91 12.87 -14.27
N ALA A 142 -1.70 12.66 -13.21
CA ALA A 142 -1.30 11.81 -12.10
C ALA A 142 -1.08 10.37 -12.55
N LEU A 143 -1.94 9.85 -13.43
CA LEU A 143 -1.79 8.51 -13.99
C LEU A 143 -0.49 8.38 -14.81
N ARG A 144 -0.20 9.34 -15.72
CA ARG A 144 1.06 9.37 -16.49
C ARG A 144 2.30 9.44 -15.59
N LYS A 145 2.25 10.21 -14.50
CA LYS A 145 3.33 10.23 -13.50
C LYS A 145 3.50 8.87 -12.84
N ALA A 146 2.40 8.20 -12.47
CA ALA A 146 2.47 6.84 -11.92
C ALA A 146 3.13 5.87 -12.90
N ILE A 147 2.73 5.91 -14.17
CA ILE A 147 3.31 5.11 -15.27
C ILE A 147 4.82 5.32 -15.37
N GLY A 148 5.30 6.56 -15.42
CA GLY A 148 6.75 6.83 -15.49
C GLY A 148 7.53 6.27 -14.29
N PHE A 149 6.94 6.25 -13.09
CA PHE A 149 7.56 5.61 -11.93
C PHE A 149 7.50 4.07 -11.99
N TYR A 150 6.42 3.48 -12.50
CA TYR A 150 6.36 2.04 -12.74
C TYR A 150 7.37 1.59 -13.80
N GLU A 151 7.52 2.33 -14.90
CA GLU A 151 8.55 2.10 -15.92
C GLU A 151 9.95 2.14 -15.29
N ARG A 152 10.23 3.10 -14.42
CA ARG A 152 11.50 3.16 -13.69
C ARG A 152 11.71 1.94 -12.79
N ALA A 153 10.66 1.47 -12.11
CA ALA A 153 10.74 0.28 -11.25
C ALA A 153 11.10 -0.98 -12.05
N VAL A 154 10.45 -1.22 -13.19
CA VAL A 154 10.73 -2.40 -14.03
C VAL A 154 12.06 -2.29 -14.79
N GLN A 155 12.56 -1.08 -15.06
CA GLN A 155 13.92 -0.89 -15.58
C GLN A 155 14.99 -1.23 -14.54
N LEU A 156 14.75 -0.90 -13.27
CA LEU A 156 15.65 -1.20 -12.16
C LEU A 156 15.63 -2.69 -11.78
N GLU A 157 14.46 -3.33 -11.88
CA GLU A 157 14.29 -4.75 -11.64
C GLU A 157 13.29 -5.36 -12.63
N PRO A 158 13.79 -5.95 -13.75
CA PRO A 158 12.94 -6.52 -14.79
C PRO A 158 12.02 -7.65 -14.30
N ASN A 159 12.37 -8.34 -13.21
CA ASN A 159 11.58 -9.42 -12.63
C ASN A 159 10.54 -8.94 -11.59
N PHE A 160 10.37 -7.63 -11.41
CA PHE A 160 9.46 -7.08 -10.41
C PHE A 160 7.99 -7.18 -10.86
N ALA A 161 7.40 -8.37 -10.70
CA ALA A 161 6.08 -8.73 -11.23
C ALA A 161 4.95 -7.77 -10.81
N LEU A 162 4.97 -7.26 -9.57
CA LEU A 162 3.95 -6.32 -9.09
C LEU A 162 4.01 -4.98 -9.84
N ALA A 163 5.22 -4.48 -10.15
CA ALA A 163 5.39 -3.26 -10.92
C ALA A 163 4.88 -3.42 -12.36
N TRP A 164 5.15 -4.56 -12.99
CA TRP A 164 4.59 -4.90 -14.32
C TRP A 164 3.07 -4.96 -14.31
N ALA A 165 2.47 -5.66 -13.34
CA ALA A 165 1.02 -5.79 -13.23
C ALA A 165 0.34 -4.42 -13.08
N ARG A 166 0.92 -3.53 -12.27
CA ARG A 166 0.42 -2.17 -12.09
C ARG A 166 0.63 -1.29 -13.32
N LEU A 167 1.79 -1.37 -13.97
CA LEU A 167 2.08 -0.66 -15.22
C LEU A 167 1.04 -1.00 -16.29
N CYS A 168 0.81 -2.30 -16.54
CA CYS A 168 -0.17 -2.77 -17.50
C CYS A 168 -1.60 -2.27 -17.16
N SER A 169 -1.97 -2.32 -15.88
CA SER A 169 -3.27 -1.80 -15.41
C SER A 169 -3.42 -0.30 -15.65
N ALA A 170 -2.38 0.49 -15.35
CA ALA A 170 -2.38 1.94 -15.51
C ALA A 170 -2.40 2.35 -16.99
N ASP A 171 -1.65 1.64 -17.84
CA ASP A 171 -1.63 1.81 -19.29
C ASP A 171 -3.00 1.52 -19.91
N THR A 172 -3.61 0.41 -19.51
CA THR A 172 -4.94 0.00 -19.92
C THR A 172 -6.00 1.04 -19.54
N LEU A 173 -5.92 1.57 -18.32
CA LEU A 173 -6.84 2.62 -17.86
C LEU A 173 -6.71 3.91 -18.68
N LEU A 174 -5.48 4.33 -19.02
CA LEU A 174 -5.24 5.52 -19.84
C LEU A 174 -5.79 5.34 -21.27
N TYR A 175 -5.63 4.15 -21.84
CA TYR A 175 -6.19 3.80 -23.13
C TYR A 175 -7.73 3.87 -23.11
N PHE A 176 -8.40 3.24 -22.14
CA PHE A 176 -9.86 3.25 -22.03
C PHE A 176 -10.46 4.63 -21.76
N ARG A 177 -9.69 5.56 -21.17
CA ARG A 177 -10.12 6.95 -20.97
C ARG A 177 -10.03 7.82 -22.22
N ASN A 178 -9.64 7.25 -23.38
CA ASN A 178 -9.29 8.01 -24.60
C ASN A 178 -8.21 9.09 -24.36
N ALA A 179 -7.46 8.97 -23.27
CA ALA A 179 -6.43 9.93 -22.89
C ALA A 179 -5.14 9.72 -23.70
N ASP A 180 -4.92 8.51 -24.21
CA ASP A 180 -3.83 8.17 -25.13
C ASP A 180 -4.12 6.85 -25.89
N THR A 181 -4.44 6.94 -27.19
CA THR A 181 -4.70 5.78 -28.08
C THR A 181 -3.56 5.52 -29.08
N THR A 182 -2.40 6.15 -28.85
CA THR A 182 -1.26 6.11 -29.78
C THR A 182 -0.71 4.69 -29.97
N ALA A 183 -0.09 4.45 -31.14
CA ALA A 183 0.52 3.16 -31.46
C ALA A 183 1.65 2.81 -30.46
N ALA A 184 2.46 3.80 -30.06
CA ALA A 184 3.51 3.65 -29.06
C ALA A 184 2.98 3.07 -27.74
N ARG A 185 1.77 3.46 -27.33
CA ARG A 185 1.15 2.99 -26.10
C ARG A 185 0.63 1.55 -26.21
N ARG A 186 0.04 1.21 -27.34
CA ARG A 186 -0.38 -0.17 -27.66
C ARG A 186 0.81 -1.12 -27.74
N ASP A 187 1.96 -0.65 -28.19
CA ASP A 187 3.17 -1.47 -28.26
C ASP A 187 3.89 -1.59 -26.91
N ALA A 188 3.79 -0.57 -26.04
CA ALA A 188 4.24 -0.68 -24.65
C ALA A 188 3.47 -1.75 -23.86
N ALA A 189 2.14 -1.85 -24.04
CA ALA A 189 1.29 -2.85 -23.38
C ALA A 189 1.54 -4.31 -23.83
N LYS A 190 2.28 -4.52 -24.92
CA LYS A 190 2.67 -5.85 -25.42
C LYS A 190 4.01 -6.33 -24.86
N LYS A 191 4.75 -5.48 -24.15
CA LYS A 191 6.04 -5.87 -23.57
C LYS A 191 5.80 -6.74 -22.34
N PRO A 192 6.52 -7.87 -22.21
CA PRO A 192 6.31 -8.89 -21.19
C PRO A 192 6.67 -8.42 -19.79
#